data_AF-A0A497D6N4-F1
#
_entry.id   AF-A0A497D6N4-F1
#
_cell.length_a   1.000
_cell.length_b   1.000
_cell.length_c   1.000
_cell.angle_alpha   90.00
_cell.angle_beta   90.00
_cell.angle_gamma   90.00
#
_symmetry.space_group_name_H-M   'P 1'
#
loop_
_entity.id
_entity.type
_entity.pdbx_description
1 polymer ?
#
loop_
_entity_poly.entity_id
_entity_poly.type
_entity_poly.pdbx_seq_one_letter_code
_entity_poly.pdbx_strand_id
1 'polypeptide(L)'
;MKKSLLSILIILFFVSYTCKLYSQQCVTCNNSTADGENASVIGPNNHANAINSIVIGKNSIADAWHSIVIGNYSNTLSTGINSITIGMHASVASGQAMVIGYGYNASNLLMNNMQQSLMMGFNSNRPTLFISRSNGLGKTGRIAIGNVVDENGQMAPQAKLHLRADAGEEAAVFIEPHTWEAKSKAILYLGTKQNSIQANFDYGMFFMSTGNYLFPRGKIGVGTSDPKADLDVEGTLRVGSFAKNPGFHKIVF
;
A
#
# COMPACT_ATOMS: atom_id res chain seq x y z
N MET A 1 77.72 -6.54 9.14
CA MET A 1 76.56 -5.63 8.90
C MET A 1 75.65 -6.04 7.72
N LYS A 2 76.14 -6.59 6.60
CA LYS A 2 75.28 -6.90 5.43
C LYS A 2 74.23 -8.02 5.63
N LYS A 3 74.49 -9.05 6.46
CA LYS A 3 73.54 -10.15 6.70
C LYS A 3 72.30 -9.72 7.50
N SER A 4 72.45 -8.77 8.42
CA SER A 4 71.34 -8.24 9.24
C SER A 4 70.39 -7.35 8.43
N LEU A 5 70.90 -6.61 7.45
CA LEU A 5 70.08 -5.74 6.59
C LEU A 5 69.17 -6.54 5.65
N LEU A 6 69.67 -7.67 5.11
CA LEU A 6 68.91 -8.55 4.22
C LEU A 6 67.77 -9.26 4.97
N SER A 7 68.01 -9.67 6.22
CA SER A 7 66.98 -10.25 7.10
C SER A 7 65.85 -9.25 7.39
N ILE A 8 66.18 -7.98 7.64
CA ILE A 8 65.19 -6.92 7.87
C ILE A 8 64.38 -6.63 6.61
N LEU A 9 65.00 -6.63 5.43
CA LEU A 9 64.30 -6.42 4.16
C LEU A 9 63.34 -7.55 3.82
N ILE A 10 63.72 -8.81 4.10
CA ILE A 10 62.85 -9.99 3.90
C ILE A 10 61.66 -9.95 4.87
N ILE A 11 61.87 -9.53 6.12
CA ILE A 11 60.79 -9.35 7.10
C ILE A 11 59.82 -8.25 6.64
N LEU A 12 60.33 -7.11 6.16
CA LEU A 12 59.50 -6.02 5.61
C LEU A 12 58.72 -6.46 4.36
N PHE A 13 59.33 -7.27 3.49
CA PHE A 13 58.66 -7.81 2.31
C PHE A 13 57.53 -8.79 2.70
N PHE A 14 57.75 -9.66 3.70
CA PHE A 14 56.71 -10.56 4.23
C PHE A 14 55.58 -9.81 4.96
N VAL A 15 55.88 -8.73 5.70
CA VAL A 15 54.88 -7.87 6.34
C VAL A 15 54.05 -7.10 5.31
N SER A 16 54.63 -6.73 4.17
CA SER A 16 53.89 -6.10 3.07
C SER A 16 53.01 -7.07 2.26
N TYR A 17 53.33 -8.38 2.27
CA TYR A 17 52.58 -9.41 1.54
C TYR A 17 51.37 -9.98 2.29
N THR A 18 51.23 -9.71 3.59
CA THR A 18 50.07 -10.16 4.38
C THR A 18 48.90 -9.20 4.38
N CYS A 19 48.97 -8.05 3.69
CA CYS A 19 47.81 -7.21 3.44
C CYS A 19 46.95 -7.76 2.29
N LYS A 20 46.41 -8.97 2.47
CA LYS A 20 45.25 -9.42 1.70
C LYS A 20 44.02 -8.80 2.34
N LEU A 21 43.28 -8.01 1.54
CA LEU A 21 41.93 -7.52 1.83
C LEU A 21 41.07 -8.68 2.33
N TYR A 22 40.81 -8.72 3.63
CA TYR A 22 39.74 -9.53 4.16
C TYR A 22 38.43 -8.89 3.71
N SER A 23 37.65 -9.65 2.95
CA SER A 23 36.20 -9.52 2.95
C SER A 23 35.73 -9.60 4.42
N GLN A 24 35.56 -8.45 5.07
CA GLN A 24 35.05 -8.39 6.43
C GLN A 24 33.57 -8.81 6.37
N GLN A 25 33.22 -9.93 7.02
CA GLN A 25 31.83 -10.16 7.43
C GLN A 25 31.47 -9.05 8.42
N CYS A 26 30.60 -8.15 7.98
CA CYS A 26 30.50 -6.81 8.52
C CYS A 26 29.25 -6.72 9.42
N VAL A 27 29.33 -7.35 10.60
CA VAL A 27 28.30 -7.25 11.65
C VAL A 27 28.38 -5.89 12.35
N THR A 28 29.51 -5.18 12.29
CA THR A 28 29.57 -3.73 12.53
C THR A 28 30.56 -3.16 11.54
N CYS A 29 30.08 -2.42 10.55
CA CYS A 29 30.92 -1.79 9.54
C CYS A 29 31.40 -0.41 9.96
N ASN A 30 32.28 0.19 9.15
CA ASN A 30 32.75 1.56 9.34
C ASN A 30 31.59 2.52 9.67
N ASN A 31 31.80 3.29 10.75
CA ASN A 31 30.90 4.33 11.24
C ASN A 31 29.49 3.84 11.63
N SER A 32 29.34 2.56 11.97
CA SER A 32 28.09 2.01 12.48
C SER A 32 28.16 1.75 13.99
N THR A 33 27.11 2.11 14.73
CA THR A 33 27.01 1.92 16.19
C THR A 33 25.75 1.17 16.60
N ALA A 34 25.89 0.24 17.54
CA ALA A 34 24.80 -0.46 18.21
C ALA A 34 24.77 0.00 19.68
N ASP A 35 24.25 1.21 19.91
CA ASP A 35 24.32 1.89 21.22
C ASP A 35 23.24 1.42 22.19
N GLY A 36 22.13 0.89 21.67
CA GLY A 36 21.07 0.33 22.48
C GLY A 36 21.42 -1.03 23.10
N GLU A 37 20.89 -1.33 24.28
CA GLU A 37 21.02 -2.65 24.89
C GLU A 37 20.44 -3.72 23.95
N ASN A 38 21.21 -4.78 23.68
CA ASN A 38 20.89 -5.86 22.73
C ASN A 38 20.61 -5.37 21.28
N ALA A 39 21.08 -4.18 20.92
CA ALA A 39 20.95 -3.69 19.55
C ALA A 39 21.84 -4.49 18.59
N SER A 40 21.48 -4.50 17.30
CA SER A 40 22.27 -5.14 16.25
C SER A 40 22.32 -4.28 15.01
N VAL A 41 23.48 -4.22 14.38
CA VAL A 41 23.67 -3.48 13.14
C VAL A 41 24.28 -4.42 12.09
N ILE A 42 24.03 -4.17 10.81
CA ILE A 42 24.74 -4.80 9.69
C ILE A 42 24.86 -3.75 8.58
N GLY A 43 26.07 -3.53 8.05
CA GLY A 43 26.33 -2.53 7.00
C GLY A 43 26.80 -1.16 7.54
N PRO A 44 27.27 -0.24 6.65
CA PRO A 44 28.00 0.98 7.03
C PRO A 44 27.12 2.19 7.37
N ASN A 45 27.61 3.07 8.25
CA ASN A 45 26.94 4.31 8.69
C ASN A 45 25.54 4.09 9.27
N ASN A 46 25.34 3.01 10.01
CA ASN A 46 24.04 2.68 10.61
C ASN A 46 24.08 2.88 12.12
N HIS A 47 23.00 3.39 12.71
CA HIS A 47 22.93 3.67 14.13
C HIS A 47 21.69 3.01 14.75
N ALA A 48 21.90 1.93 15.50
CA ALA A 48 20.86 1.29 16.30
C ALA A 48 20.93 1.83 17.73
N ASN A 49 20.26 2.96 17.97
CA ASN A 49 20.38 3.76 19.19
C ASN A 49 19.50 3.26 20.35
N ALA A 50 18.49 2.45 20.04
CA ALA A 50 17.46 2.04 20.98
C ALA A 50 17.60 0.57 21.45
N ILE A 51 17.04 0.28 22.63
CA ILE A 51 17.00 -1.08 23.21
C ILE A 51 16.32 -2.05 22.24
N ASN A 52 16.94 -3.21 22.04
CA ASN A 52 16.47 -4.28 21.15
C ASN A 52 16.22 -3.81 19.70
N SER A 53 16.90 -2.76 19.24
CA SER A 53 16.74 -2.25 17.87
C SER A 53 17.68 -2.95 16.89
N ILE A 54 17.24 -3.11 15.64
CA ILE A 54 18.01 -3.78 14.58
C ILE A 54 18.10 -2.86 13.36
N VAL A 55 19.30 -2.66 12.82
CA VAL A 55 19.51 -1.91 11.58
C VAL A 55 20.33 -2.73 10.59
N ILE A 56 19.81 -2.95 9.38
CA ILE A 56 20.50 -3.66 8.29
C ILE A 56 20.46 -2.78 7.05
N GLY A 57 21.62 -2.36 6.52
CA GLY A 57 21.69 -1.59 5.28
C GLY A 57 22.77 -0.51 5.29
N LYS A 58 22.45 0.73 4.91
CA LYS A 58 23.41 1.84 4.90
C LYS A 58 22.74 3.17 5.23
N ASN A 59 23.41 4.01 6.05
CA ASN A 59 22.93 5.34 6.40
C ASN A 59 21.53 5.31 7.06
N SER A 60 21.26 4.32 7.91
CA SER A 60 19.95 4.09 8.51
C SER A 60 20.00 4.20 10.03
N ILE A 61 18.91 4.63 10.65
CA ILE A 61 18.86 4.93 12.10
C ILE A 61 17.64 4.28 12.74
N ALA A 62 17.83 3.56 13.85
CA ALA A 62 16.73 3.04 14.67
C ALA A 62 16.74 3.68 16.07
N ASP A 63 15.93 4.73 16.25
CA ASP A 63 15.80 5.45 17.53
C ASP A 63 14.66 4.91 18.42
N ALA A 64 13.83 4.01 17.91
CA ALA A 64 12.72 3.42 18.66
C ALA A 64 13.06 2.05 19.27
N TRP A 65 12.56 1.82 20.48
CA TRP A 65 12.69 0.53 21.17
C TRP A 65 11.99 -0.58 20.39
N HIS A 66 12.63 -1.75 20.33
CA HIS A 66 12.16 -2.94 19.60
C HIS A 66 11.91 -2.68 18.10
N SER A 67 12.54 -1.66 17.51
CA SER A 67 12.31 -1.33 16.11
C SER A 67 13.31 -2.01 15.18
N ILE A 68 12.87 -2.28 13.95
CA ILE A 68 13.69 -2.92 12.91
C ILE A 68 13.74 -2.00 11.69
N VAL A 69 14.95 -1.71 11.20
CA VAL A 69 15.18 -0.94 9.98
C VAL A 69 16.00 -1.77 9.01
N ILE A 70 15.46 -2.03 7.82
CA ILE A 70 16.12 -2.78 6.76
C ILE A 70 16.12 -1.93 5.48
N GLY A 71 17.29 -1.56 4.99
CA GLY A 71 17.50 -0.82 3.75
C GLY A 71 18.34 0.45 3.95
N ASN A 72 18.27 1.37 2.99
CA ASN A 72 19.21 2.49 2.90
C ASN A 72 18.53 3.83 3.16
N TYR A 73 19.17 4.72 3.91
CA TYR A 73 18.62 6.07 4.18
C TYR A 73 17.22 6.03 4.78
N SER A 74 16.98 5.10 5.69
CA SER A 74 15.68 4.87 6.32
C SER A 74 15.80 4.96 7.84
N ASN A 75 14.70 5.29 8.52
CA ASN A 75 14.76 5.49 9.96
C ASN A 75 13.46 5.20 10.71
N THR A 76 13.57 4.81 11.98
CA THR A 76 12.47 4.85 12.94
C THR A 76 12.72 5.98 13.93
N LEU A 77 11.75 6.87 14.12
CA LEU A 77 11.82 7.91 15.15
C LEU A 77 11.61 7.30 16.54
N SER A 78 12.03 7.98 17.60
CA SER A 78 11.89 7.51 18.98
C SER A 78 10.45 7.19 19.41
N THR A 79 9.45 7.80 18.75
CA THR A 79 8.01 7.53 18.93
C THR A 79 7.53 6.24 18.26
N GLY A 80 8.34 5.65 17.38
CA GLY A 80 8.06 4.44 16.59
C GLY A 80 8.25 3.12 17.33
N ILE A 81 7.90 3.03 18.62
CA ILE A 81 8.16 1.82 19.43
C ILE A 81 7.50 0.58 18.80
N ASN A 82 8.22 -0.55 18.73
CA ASN A 82 7.78 -1.79 18.08
C ASN A 82 7.45 -1.63 16.57
N SER A 83 8.16 -0.78 15.85
CA SER A 83 7.94 -0.52 14.42
C SER A 83 8.90 -1.28 13.50
N ILE A 84 8.54 -1.36 12.23
CA ILE A 84 9.37 -1.97 11.19
C ILE A 84 9.42 -1.05 9.97
N THR A 85 10.62 -0.72 9.50
CA THR A 85 10.86 0.05 8.28
C THR A 85 11.66 -0.80 7.29
N ILE A 86 11.13 -1.03 6.10
CA ILE A 86 11.79 -1.82 5.04
C ILE A 86 11.84 -1.00 3.75
N GLY A 87 13.04 -0.87 3.18
CA GLY A 87 13.31 -0.23 1.90
C GLY A 87 14.17 1.03 2.04
N MET A 88 14.06 1.95 1.09
CA MET A 88 14.95 3.11 1.01
C MET A 88 14.19 4.42 1.03
N HIS A 89 14.71 5.42 1.75
CA HIS A 89 13.99 6.67 2.01
C HIS A 89 12.62 6.43 2.68
N ALA A 90 12.57 5.51 3.65
CA ALA A 90 11.35 5.15 4.37
C ALA A 90 11.46 5.53 5.85
N SER A 91 10.35 5.89 6.49
CA SER A 91 10.36 6.24 7.91
C SER A 91 9.10 5.86 8.66
N VAL A 92 9.25 5.46 9.93
CA VAL A 92 8.13 5.30 10.86
C VAL A 92 8.24 6.32 11.99
N ALA A 93 7.14 7.05 12.23
CA ALA A 93 7.01 8.09 13.24
C ALA A 93 6.01 7.74 14.36
N SER A 94 5.42 6.55 14.35
CA SER A 94 4.39 6.13 15.32
C SER A 94 4.51 4.68 15.72
N GLY A 95 4.13 4.38 16.96
CA GLY A 95 4.26 3.05 17.55
C GLY A 95 3.49 1.97 16.78
N GLN A 96 4.03 0.75 16.79
CA GLN A 96 3.44 -0.43 16.14
C GLN A 96 3.10 -0.23 14.65
N ALA A 97 3.71 0.75 14.00
CA ALA A 97 3.49 1.06 12.60
C ALA A 97 4.59 0.44 11.73
N MET A 98 4.30 0.26 10.46
CA MET A 98 5.20 -0.36 9.50
C MET A 98 5.25 0.42 8.19
N VAL A 99 6.42 0.48 7.57
CA VAL A 99 6.61 0.94 6.19
C VAL A 99 7.35 -0.14 5.39
N ILE A 100 6.87 -0.43 4.18
CA ILE A 100 7.57 -1.24 3.20
C ILE A 100 7.55 -0.49 1.86
N GLY A 101 8.69 -0.01 1.39
CA GLY A 101 8.69 0.76 0.14
C GLY A 101 9.91 1.61 -0.15
N TYR A 102 9.77 2.46 -1.17
CA TYR A 102 10.79 3.39 -1.61
C TYR A 102 10.23 4.82 -1.56
N GLY A 103 10.79 5.68 -0.70
CA GLY A 103 10.47 7.11 -0.74
C GLY A 103 11.07 7.80 -1.97
N TYR A 104 10.66 9.03 -2.25
CA TYR A 104 11.14 9.75 -3.44
C TYR A 104 12.60 10.19 -3.30
N ASN A 105 12.99 10.73 -2.14
CA ASN A 105 14.36 11.09 -1.79
C ASN A 105 14.51 11.34 -0.27
N ALA A 106 15.71 11.72 0.18
CA ALA A 106 16.01 11.96 1.61
C ALA A 106 15.14 13.05 2.28
N SER A 107 14.61 14.00 1.51
CA SER A 107 13.69 15.04 2.02
C SER A 107 12.21 14.67 1.87
N ASN A 108 11.91 13.60 1.12
CA ASN A 108 10.57 13.18 0.76
C ASN A 108 10.43 11.68 1.02
N LEU A 109 10.52 11.33 2.30
CA LEU A 109 10.44 9.96 2.78
C LEU A 109 9.02 9.42 2.60
N LEU A 110 8.90 8.12 2.36
CA LEU A 110 7.64 7.42 2.58
C LEU A 110 7.47 7.25 4.10
N MET A 111 6.69 8.13 4.72
CA MET A 111 6.58 8.21 6.17
C MET A 111 5.23 7.69 6.66
N ASN A 112 5.26 6.73 7.60
CA ASN A 112 4.08 6.30 8.34
C ASN A 112 4.06 6.89 9.75
N ASN A 113 3.18 7.86 9.95
CA ASN A 113 2.89 8.54 11.21
C ASN A 113 1.56 8.09 11.84
N MET A 114 1.04 6.93 11.42
CA MET A 114 -0.22 6.39 11.92
C MET A 114 0.07 5.18 12.82
N GLN A 115 -0.33 5.25 14.08
CA GLN A 115 -0.13 4.15 15.02
C GLN A 115 -0.83 2.85 14.57
N GLN A 116 -0.21 1.70 14.83
CA GLN A 116 -0.79 0.37 14.55
C GLN A 116 -1.26 0.20 13.08
N SER A 117 -0.41 0.58 12.13
CA SER A 117 -0.76 0.61 10.71
C SER A 117 0.36 0.09 9.82
N LEU A 118 0.04 -0.22 8.57
CA LEU A 118 1.02 -0.56 7.54
C LEU A 118 0.89 0.40 6.36
N MET A 119 2.02 0.87 5.85
CA MET A 119 2.11 1.71 4.68
C MET A 119 3.04 1.07 3.64
N MET A 120 2.60 1.03 2.37
CA MET A 120 3.41 0.58 1.25
C MET A 120 3.31 1.53 0.06
N GLY A 121 4.40 1.73 -0.64
CA GLY A 121 4.47 2.63 -1.79
C GLY A 121 5.88 2.73 -2.36
N PHE A 122 5.99 3.26 -3.57
CA PHE A 122 7.27 3.40 -4.26
C PHE A 122 7.37 4.75 -4.95
N ASN A 123 8.57 5.33 -4.89
CA ASN A 123 8.96 6.57 -5.56
C ASN A 123 8.05 7.76 -5.25
N SER A 124 7.57 7.85 -4.00
CA SER A 124 6.66 8.89 -3.56
C SER A 124 6.78 9.09 -2.04
N ASN A 125 6.36 10.25 -1.55
CA ASN A 125 6.11 10.47 -0.12
C ASN A 125 4.65 10.15 0.27
N ARG A 126 3.82 9.75 -0.71
CA ARG A 126 2.45 9.27 -0.50
C ARG A 126 2.39 7.77 -0.70
N PRO A 127 1.62 7.05 0.11
CA PRO A 127 1.48 5.61 -0.06
C PRO A 127 0.58 5.25 -1.24
N THR A 128 0.86 4.09 -1.82
CA THR A 128 -0.08 3.43 -2.72
C THR A 128 -1.05 2.55 -1.93
N LEU A 129 -0.59 1.88 -0.87
CA LEU A 129 -1.40 1.02 -0.02
C LEU A 129 -1.24 1.42 1.44
N PHE A 130 -2.36 1.51 2.16
CA PHE A 130 -2.35 1.69 3.61
C PHE A 130 -3.37 0.78 4.28
N ILE A 131 -2.97 0.19 5.41
CA ILE A 131 -3.84 -0.62 6.28
C ILE A 131 -3.92 0.06 7.64
N SER A 132 -5.12 0.51 8.01
CA SER A 132 -5.37 1.18 9.29
C SER A 132 -5.45 0.19 10.45
N ARG A 133 -5.26 0.71 11.68
CA ARG A 133 -5.69 0.01 12.89
C ARG A 133 -7.18 -0.34 12.83
N SER A 134 -7.58 -1.39 13.55
CA SER A 134 -8.98 -1.73 13.75
C SER A 134 -9.60 -0.97 14.92
N ASN A 135 -10.93 -0.98 15.02
CA ASN A 135 -11.67 -0.35 16.12
C ASN A 135 -11.78 -1.25 17.37
N GLY A 136 -10.85 -2.19 17.57
CA GLY A 136 -10.79 -3.05 18.75
C GLY A 136 -10.95 -4.55 18.48
N LEU A 137 -11.16 -5.30 19.57
CA LEU A 137 -11.18 -6.77 19.58
C LEU A 137 -12.22 -7.33 18.60
N GLY A 138 -11.81 -8.30 17.77
CA GLY A 138 -12.67 -8.95 16.78
C GLY A 138 -13.04 -8.07 15.59
N LYS A 139 -12.44 -6.89 15.43
CA LYS A 139 -12.63 -6.00 14.27
C LYS A 139 -11.37 -5.98 13.41
N THR A 140 -11.54 -5.80 12.11
CA THR A 140 -10.44 -5.59 11.15
C THR A 140 -10.23 -4.10 10.86
N GLY A 141 -9.04 -3.74 10.40
CA GLY A 141 -8.72 -2.40 9.88
C GLY A 141 -9.42 -2.08 8.56
N ARG A 142 -9.02 -0.97 7.95
CA ARG A 142 -9.48 -0.53 6.63
C ARG A 142 -8.29 -0.45 5.69
N ILE A 143 -8.52 -0.70 4.41
CA ILE A 143 -7.53 -0.59 3.35
C ILE A 143 -7.80 0.70 2.56
N ALA A 144 -6.78 1.52 2.38
CA ALA A 144 -6.75 2.59 1.39
C ALA A 144 -5.83 2.20 0.23
N ILE A 145 -6.28 2.42 -1.00
CA ILE A 145 -5.45 2.41 -2.20
C ILE A 145 -5.41 3.85 -2.72
N GLY A 146 -4.21 4.43 -2.73
CA GLY A 146 -3.94 5.84 -2.99
C GLY A 146 -3.91 6.71 -1.72
N ASN A 147 -3.67 8.02 -1.92
CA ASN A 147 -3.45 8.98 -0.84
C ASN A 147 -4.75 9.45 -0.16
N VAL A 148 -5.35 8.56 0.62
CA VAL A 148 -6.61 8.82 1.34
C VAL A 148 -6.35 9.53 2.67
N VAL A 149 -6.14 10.84 2.61
CA VAL A 149 -5.92 11.68 3.80
C VAL A 149 -7.12 12.54 4.18
N ASP A 150 -7.24 12.86 5.46
CA ASP A 150 -8.17 13.86 6.01
C ASP A 150 -7.66 15.31 5.83
N GLU A 151 -8.41 16.27 6.39
CA GLU A 151 -8.09 17.72 6.35
C GLU A 151 -6.76 18.06 7.03
N ASN A 152 -6.26 17.20 7.92
CA ASN A 152 -4.99 17.36 8.62
C ASN A 152 -3.84 16.60 7.95
N GLY A 153 -4.08 15.97 6.79
CA GLY A 153 -3.09 15.19 6.07
C GLY A 153 -2.81 13.81 6.67
N GLN A 154 -3.66 13.30 7.57
CA GLN A 154 -3.53 11.97 8.17
C GLN A 154 -4.29 10.92 7.37
N MET A 155 -3.75 9.70 7.24
CA MET A 155 -4.43 8.62 6.50
C MET A 155 -5.76 8.23 7.17
N ALA A 156 -6.88 8.43 6.47
CA ALA A 156 -8.22 8.29 7.02
C ALA A 156 -9.18 7.57 6.05
N PRO A 157 -9.00 6.27 5.79
CA PRO A 157 -9.94 5.49 4.97
C PRO A 157 -11.37 5.54 5.52
N GLN A 158 -12.32 5.98 4.70
CA GLN A 158 -13.73 6.16 5.07
C GLN A 158 -14.59 4.90 4.86
N ALA A 159 -14.09 3.92 4.10
CA ALA A 159 -14.71 2.62 3.88
C ALA A 159 -13.72 1.47 4.17
N LYS A 160 -14.21 0.23 4.17
CA LYS A 160 -13.36 -0.97 4.37
C LYS A 160 -12.26 -1.07 3.30
N LEU A 161 -12.63 -0.76 2.06
CA LEU A 161 -11.72 -0.53 0.96
C LEU A 161 -12.06 0.85 0.40
N HIS A 162 -11.11 1.79 0.44
CA HIS A 162 -11.26 3.13 -0.14
C HIS A 162 -10.20 3.30 -1.22
N LEU A 163 -10.65 3.45 -2.47
CA LEU A 163 -9.77 3.77 -3.60
C LEU A 163 -9.89 5.27 -3.89
N ARG A 164 -8.75 5.95 -3.99
CA ARG A 164 -8.69 7.38 -4.33
C ARG A 164 -7.54 7.60 -5.30
N ALA A 165 -7.85 8.19 -6.45
CA ALA A 165 -6.85 8.62 -7.41
C ALA A 165 -6.18 9.93 -6.99
N ASP A 166 -5.00 10.18 -7.52
CA ASP A 166 -4.35 11.48 -7.42
C ASP A 166 -5.05 12.51 -8.33
N ALA A 167 -4.70 13.79 -8.14
CA ALA A 167 -5.31 14.87 -8.92
C ALA A 167 -5.02 14.70 -10.41
N GLY A 168 -6.08 14.68 -11.23
CA GLY A 168 -5.98 14.46 -12.67
C GLY A 168 -5.96 12.99 -13.11
N GLU A 169 -6.07 12.06 -12.17
CA GLU A 169 -6.16 10.62 -12.44
C GLU A 169 -7.57 10.07 -12.18
N GLU A 170 -7.86 8.91 -12.78
CA GLU A 170 -9.14 8.21 -12.59
C GLU A 170 -9.06 7.21 -11.43
N ALA A 171 -10.03 7.27 -10.51
CA ALA A 171 -10.19 6.26 -9.47
C ALA A 171 -10.93 5.04 -10.03
N ALA A 172 -10.22 4.22 -10.81
CA ALA A 172 -10.80 3.06 -11.48
C ALA A 172 -10.63 1.75 -10.69
N VAL A 173 -11.61 0.86 -10.83
CA VAL A 173 -11.49 -0.56 -10.50
C VAL A 173 -11.72 -1.35 -11.78
N PHE A 174 -10.65 -1.95 -12.30
CA PHE A 174 -10.72 -2.81 -13.48
C PHE A 174 -10.78 -4.28 -13.03
N ILE A 175 -11.86 -4.97 -13.40
CA ILE A 175 -12.08 -6.39 -13.09
C ILE A 175 -12.21 -7.10 -14.43
N GLU A 176 -11.30 -8.02 -14.73
CA GLU A 176 -11.28 -8.77 -15.98
C GLU A 176 -11.08 -10.28 -15.76
N PRO A 177 -11.64 -11.13 -16.62
CA PRO A 177 -11.22 -12.51 -16.74
C PRO A 177 -9.85 -12.59 -17.40
N HIS A 178 -9.17 -13.75 -17.28
CA HIS A 178 -7.87 -13.95 -17.93
C HIS A 178 -7.92 -13.75 -19.46
N THR A 179 -9.04 -14.12 -20.08
CA THR A 179 -9.31 -14.00 -21.53
C THR A 179 -10.72 -13.46 -21.74
N TRP A 180 -10.91 -12.61 -22.75
CA TRP A 180 -12.23 -12.10 -23.13
C TRP A 180 -12.83 -12.94 -24.27
N GLU A 181 -13.41 -14.08 -23.91
CA GLU A 181 -13.98 -15.07 -24.83
C GLU A 181 -15.39 -15.51 -24.39
N ALA A 182 -16.06 -16.32 -25.21
CA ALA A 182 -17.40 -16.80 -24.91
C ALA A 182 -17.46 -17.45 -23.50
N LYS A 183 -18.49 -17.12 -22.72
CA LYS A 183 -18.66 -17.49 -21.30
C LYS A 183 -17.72 -16.80 -20.30
N SER A 184 -16.76 -15.97 -20.72
CA SER A 184 -15.95 -15.17 -19.79
C SER A 184 -16.79 -14.10 -19.10
N LYS A 185 -16.53 -13.90 -17.80
CA LYS A 185 -17.24 -12.93 -16.97
C LYS A 185 -16.31 -12.27 -15.95
N ALA A 186 -16.46 -10.97 -15.77
CA ALA A 186 -15.96 -10.24 -14.61
C ALA A 186 -17.14 -9.89 -13.71
N ILE A 187 -17.03 -10.15 -12.40
CA ILE A 187 -18.18 -10.05 -11.49
C ILE A 187 -17.79 -9.34 -10.19
N LEU A 188 -18.58 -8.32 -9.84
CA LEU A 188 -18.64 -7.76 -8.49
C LEU A 188 -19.87 -8.31 -7.77
N TYR A 189 -19.64 -9.12 -6.73
CA TYR A 189 -20.70 -9.66 -5.87
C TYR A 189 -21.01 -8.72 -4.70
N LEU A 190 -22.30 -8.59 -4.35
CA LEU A 190 -22.79 -7.69 -3.31
C LEU A 190 -23.63 -8.48 -2.28
N GLY A 191 -23.03 -8.78 -1.12
CA GLY A 191 -23.68 -9.53 -0.04
C GLY A 191 -23.76 -11.04 -0.27
N THR A 192 -24.35 -11.47 -1.39
CA THR A 192 -24.42 -12.88 -1.80
C THR A 192 -23.98 -13.06 -3.25
N LYS A 193 -23.75 -14.32 -3.69
CA LYS A 193 -23.39 -14.61 -5.08
C LYS A 193 -24.54 -14.39 -6.08
N GLN A 194 -25.76 -14.20 -5.58
CA GLN A 194 -26.96 -13.99 -6.39
C GLN A 194 -27.24 -12.51 -6.67
N ASN A 195 -26.56 -11.59 -5.97
CA ASN A 195 -26.64 -10.15 -6.20
C ASN A 195 -25.30 -9.67 -6.78
N SER A 196 -25.29 -9.20 -8.02
CA SER A 196 -24.02 -8.85 -8.69
C SER A 196 -24.17 -7.88 -9.86
N ILE A 197 -23.05 -7.23 -10.18
CA ILE A 197 -22.82 -6.50 -11.43
C ILE A 197 -21.79 -7.28 -12.23
N GLN A 198 -22.10 -7.63 -13.47
CA GLN A 198 -21.26 -8.47 -14.30
C GLN A 198 -20.98 -7.82 -15.64
N ALA A 199 -19.74 -7.94 -16.11
CA ALA A 199 -19.41 -7.81 -17.52
C ALA A 199 -19.30 -9.22 -18.09
N ASN A 200 -20.08 -9.52 -19.12
CA ASN A 200 -20.17 -10.81 -19.77
C ASN A 200 -19.91 -10.66 -21.27
N PHE A 201 -19.09 -11.54 -21.85
CA PHE A 201 -18.77 -11.50 -23.27
C PHE A 201 -20.02 -11.59 -24.16
N ASP A 202 -20.94 -12.51 -23.86
CA ASP A 202 -22.06 -12.86 -24.73
C ASP A 202 -23.20 -11.83 -24.67
N TYR A 203 -23.36 -11.15 -23.52
CA TYR A 203 -24.52 -10.30 -23.24
C TYR A 203 -24.16 -8.85 -22.87
N GLY A 204 -22.87 -8.50 -22.77
CA GLY A 204 -22.41 -7.21 -22.25
C GLY A 204 -22.60 -7.07 -20.75
N MET A 205 -23.18 -5.95 -20.29
CA MET A 205 -23.40 -5.70 -18.87
C MET A 205 -24.66 -6.41 -18.36
N PHE A 206 -24.54 -7.13 -17.26
CA PHE A 206 -25.62 -7.90 -16.66
C PHE A 206 -25.73 -7.63 -15.15
N PHE A 207 -26.92 -7.22 -14.71
CA PHE A 207 -27.23 -6.96 -13.30
C PHE A 207 -28.10 -8.12 -12.78
N MET A 208 -27.66 -8.77 -11.71
CA MET A 208 -28.43 -9.82 -11.03
C MET A 208 -28.85 -9.36 -9.66
N SER A 209 -30.12 -9.58 -9.31
CA SER A 209 -30.64 -9.43 -7.96
C SER A 209 -31.67 -10.51 -7.64
N THR A 210 -31.70 -10.97 -6.39
CA THR A 210 -32.78 -11.80 -5.86
C THR A 210 -34.01 -11.00 -5.43
N GLY A 211 -33.91 -9.66 -5.38
CA GLY A 211 -34.96 -8.76 -4.94
C GLY A 211 -35.32 -7.71 -6.00
N ASN A 212 -35.79 -6.55 -5.54
CA ASN A 212 -36.17 -5.43 -6.40
C ASN A 212 -34.95 -4.57 -6.80
N TYR A 213 -35.03 -3.98 -7.99
CA TYR A 213 -34.18 -2.84 -8.37
C TYR A 213 -34.86 -1.55 -7.92
N LEU A 214 -34.29 -0.86 -6.93
CA LEU A 214 -34.86 0.35 -6.34
C LEU A 214 -34.00 1.58 -6.68
N PHE A 215 -34.66 2.60 -7.23
CA PHE A 215 -34.06 3.92 -7.54
C PHE A 215 -34.83 4.99 -6.75
N PRO A 216 -34.57 5.15 -5.44
CA PRO A 216 -35.40 5.99 -4.56
C PRO A 216 -35.21 7.49 -4.76
N ARG A 217 -34.18 7.90 -5.50
CA ARG A 217 -33.86 9.31 -5.82
C ARG A 217 -33.29 9.38 -7.23
N GLY A 218 -33.53 10.52 -7.88
CA GLY A 218 -33.15 10.71 -9.28
C GLY A 218 -34.13 10.05 -10.24
N LYS A 219 -34.03 10.42 -11.51
CA LYS A 219 -34.83 9.88 -12.61
C LYS A 219 -33.98 8.89 -13.41
N ILE A 220 -34.61 7.89 -14.02
CA ILE A 220 -33.92 6.90 -14.86
C ILE A 220 -34.00 7.35 -16.31
N GLY A 221 -32.86 7.65 -16.91
CA GLY A 221 -32.74 7.92 -18.35
C GLY A 221 -32.24 6.70 -19.12
N VAL A 222 -32.90 6.36 -20.23
CA VAL A 222 -32.41 5.39 -21.21
C VAL A 222 -32.24 6.09 -22.54
N GLY A 223 -31.00 6.18 -23.03
CA GLY A 223 -30.66 6.93 -24.24
C GLY A 223 -30.52 8.44 -24.05
N THR A 224 -30.81 8.97 -22.85
CA THR A 224 -30.72 10.40 -22.53
C THR A 224 -29.93 10.65 -21.24
N SER A 225 -29.25 11.80 -21.15
CA SER A 225 -28.50 12.24 -19.96
C SER A 225 -29.24 13.27 -19.10
N ASP A 226 -30.40 13.76 -19.55
CA ASP A 226 -31.21 14.78 -18.87
C ASP A 226 -32.70 14.37 -18.81
N PRO A 227 -33.03 13.32 -18.03
CA PRO A 227 -34.38 12.75 -17.96
C PRO A 227 -35.42 13.75 -17.41
N LYS A 228 -36.54 13.92 -18.12
CA LYS A 228 -37.65 14.83 -17.77
C LYS A 228 -38.80 14.16 -17.02
N ALA A 229 -38.87 12.84 -17.01
CA ALA A 229 -39.82 12.04 -16.21
C ALA A 229 -39.09 11.01 -15.32
N ASP A 230 -39.78 10.42 -14.33
CA ASP A 230 -39.18 9.43 -13.41
C ASP A 230 -38.50 8.26 -14.14
N LEU A 231 -39.09 7.84 -15.26
CA LEU A 231 -38.47 7.02 -16.29
C LEU A 231 -38.61 7.76 -17.61
N ASP A 232 -37.49 8.12 -18.23
CA ASP A 232 -37.43 8.80 -19.52
C ASP A 232 -36.62 7.96 -20.50
N VAL A 233 -37.24 7.65 -21.65
CA VAL A 233 -36.65 6.78 -22.67
C VAL A 233 -36.61 7.57 -23.98
N GLU A 234 -35.41 8.03 -24.34
CA GLU A 234 -35.16 8.63 -25.65
C GLU A 234 -34.91 7.52 -26.67
N GLY A 235 -36.01 6.89 -27.10
CA GLY A 235 -36.00 5.72 -27.96
C GLY A 235 -37.32 4.96 -27.89
N THR A 236 -37.26 3.65 -28.16
CA THR A 236 -38.46 2.80 -28.18
C THR A 236 -38.64 2.08 -26.85
N LEU A 237 -39.77 2.31 -26.18
CA LEU A 237 -40.23 1.49 -25.06
C LEU A 237 -41.15 0.36 -25.57
N ARG A 238 -40.70 -0.89 -25.49
CA ARG A 238 -41.55 -2.06 -25.74
C ARG A 238 -42.04 -2.65 -24.43
N VAL A 239 -43.34 -2.55 -24.17
CA VAL A 239 -44.01 -3.21 -23.04
C VAL A 239 -44.61 -4.54 -23.52
N GLY A 240 -44.38 -5.63 -22.78
CA GLY A 240 -44.94 -6.96 -23.09
C GLY A 240 -46.46 -7.02 -22.95
N SER A 241 -47.07 -8.18 -23.24
CA SER A 241 -48.53 -8.34 -23.21
C SER A 241 -49.13 -7.93 -21.86
N PHE A 242 -50.01 -6.94 -21.87
CA PHE A 242 -50.88 -6.67 -20.72
C PHE A 242 -51.77 -7.89 -20.52
N ALA A 243 -51.73 -8.51 -19.33
CA ALA A 243 -52.79 -9.43 -18.95
C ALA A 243 -54.11 -8.65 -19.07
N LYS A 244 -55.13 -9.23 -19.73
CA LYS A 244 -56.48 -8.66 -19.90
C LYS A 244 -57.21 -8.53 -18.56
N ASN A 245 -56.65 -7.81 -17.60
CA ASN A 245 -57.35 -7.41 -16.39
C ASN A 245 -57.69 -5.92 -16.53
N PRO A 246 -58.97 -5.54 -16.51
CA PRO A 246 -59.41 -4.16 -16.74
C PRO A 246 -59.10 -3.19 -15.58
N GLY A 247 -58.19 -3.56 -14.67
CA GLY A 247 -57.74 -2.72 -13.56
C GLY A 247 -56.54 -1.87 -13.96
N PHE A 248 -56.80 -0.66 -14.47
CA PHE A 248 -55.90 0.50 -14.51
C PHE A 248 -54.38 0.22 -14.63
N HIS A 249 -53.92 -0.24 -15.79
CA HIS A 249 -52.53 -0.02 -16.18
C HIS A 249 -52.43 1.36 -16.85
N LYS A 250 -52.29 2.40 -16.03
CA LYS A 250 -52.19 3.79 -16.50
C LYS A 250 -50.74 4.06 -16.90
N ILE A 251 -50.41 3.93 -18.19
CA ILE A 251 -49.29 4.68 -18.76
C ILE A 251 -49.79 6.13 -18.80
N VAL A 252 -49.38 6.94 -17.83
CA VAL A 252 -49.68 8.37 -17.82
C VAL A 252 -48.68 9.00 -18.78
N PHE A 253 -49.16 9.41 -19.97
CA PHE A 253 -48.42 10.32 -20.85
C PHE A 253 -48.40 11.73 -20.26
#